data_AF-A0A9E3NB21-F1
#
_entry.id   AF-A0A9E3NB21-F1
#
_cell.length_a   1.000
_cell.length_b   1.000
_cell.length_c   1.000
_cell.angle_alpha   90.00
_cell.angle_beta   90.00
_cell.angle_gamma   90.00
#
_symmetry.space_group_name_H-M   'P 1'
#
loop_
_entity.id
_entity.type
_entity.pdbx_description
1 polymer ?
#
loop_
_entity_poly.entity_id
_entity_poly.type
_entity_poly.pdbx_seq_one_letter_code
_entity_poly.pdbx_strand_id
1 'polypeptide(L)'
;RGVQTLLTDSWEAGVQNWTPAMLAEFRARRGYDPAPWLPVLTGRVVKSADASERFLFDYRQTLKDLVVDNHYGVLAQELKERGMGYYTELQGDYPRAIADGMTVKARSDIPTAEFWYRPFSTLAGQPALKADLEEAASAAHVYGKPLAAAESLTVAAPLDPWSFSPAMLKPVADEIFARGVNRILLHESHLQPLADAKPGLGLYIFGQSFNRNETWAEQAAPWIRYLSRSSYLLQQGQYVADVAYFYGEEHNLTELFKDRVNTDVPQGYAYDYINPEALLTLLSVRDGRLVTPSGMSYRVLFLPDTVRRLSLPALRKIRDLVAEGAVLVAKRPLGGLGMGDADPEIARLADEIWGNGAAGHRPGAGRVYTELKAALAAEKITP
;
A
#
# COMPACT_ATOMS: atom_id res chain seq x y z
N ARG A 1 11.36 -29.43 10.91
CA ARG A 1 12.00 -28.10 10.81
C ARG A 1 11.38 -27.24 11.90
N GLY A 2 12.17 -26.40 12.59
CA GLY A 2 11.72 -25.52 13.68
C GLY A 2 11.13 -24.21 13.14
N VAL A 3 11.51 -23.06 13.70
CA VAL A 3 11.09 -21.73 13.22
C VAL A 3 11.46 -21.57 11.74
N GLN A 4 10.49 -21.13 10.92
CA GLN A 4 10.67 -20.99 9.46
C GLN A 4 10.47 -19.56 8.96
N THR A 5 9.79 -18.72 9.74
CA THR A 5 9.37 -17.39 9.30
C THR A 5 9.49 -16.38 10.44
N LEU A 6 9.70 -15.12 10.07
CA LEU A 6 9.59 -13.97 10.96
C LEU A 6 8.46 -13.07 10.47
N LEU A 7 7.74 -12.45 11.41
CA LEU A 7 6.76 -11.40 11.16
C LEU A 7 7.30 -10.12 11.79
N THR A 8 7.35 -9.04 11.02
CA THR A 8 7.36 -7.67 11.58
C THR A 8 5.94 -7.16 11.62
N ASP A 9 5.48 -6.89 12.83
CA ASP A 9 4.15 -6.36 13.15
C ASP A 9 3.96 -4.92 12.65
N SER A 10 2.79 -4.35 12.84
CA SER A 10 2.54 -2.93 12.59
C SER A 10 3.43 -2.01 13.46
N TRP A 11 3.59 -0.75 13.05
CA TRP A 11 4.55 0.17 13.64
C TRP A 11 3.93 1.10 14.69
N GLU A 12 4.23 0.88 15.98
CA GLU A 12 3.82 1.78 17.07
C GLU A 12 5.01 2.44 17.79
N ALA A 13 6.21 2.39 17.21
CA ALA A 13 7.44 2.93 17.79
C ALA A 13 7.56 4.47 17.73
N GLY A 14 6.46 5.17 17.46
CA GLY A 14 6.41 6.62 17.31
C GLY A 14 7.13 7.14 16.06
N VAL A 15 7.29 8.45 16.01
CA VAL A 15 7.78 9.19 14.84
C VAL A 15 9.21 9.67 15.11
N GLN A 16 10.17 9.08 14.40
CA GLN A 16 11.58 9.43 14.49
C GLN A 16 12.00 10.24 13.26
N ASN A 17 12.67 11.38 13.47
CA ASN A 17 13.06 12.29 12.39
C ASN A 17 14.57 12.61 12.36
N TRP A 18 15.39 11.83 13.08
CA TRP A 18 16.84 12.04 13.12
C TRP A 18 17.59 10.72 13.35
N THR A 19 18.81 10.64 12.82
CA THR A 19 19.80 9.59 13.07
C THR A 19 21.20 10.21 12.98
N PRO A 20 22.24 9.69 13.66
CA PRO A 20 23.60 10.26 13.56
C PRO A 20 24.11 10.40 12.11
N ALA A 21 23.70 9.50 11.20
CA ALA A 21 24.09 9.53 9.80
C ALA A 21 23.23 10.46 8.91
N MET A 22 22.22 11.15 9.46
CA MET A 22 21.16 11.80 8.68
C MET A 22 21.67 12.76 7.62
N LEU A 23 22.67 13.59 7.94
CA LEU A 23 23.22 14.56 6.97
C LEU A 23 24.00 13.88 5.84
N ALA A 24 24.68 12.77 6.13
CA ALA A 24 25.42 12.01 5.13
C ALA A 24 24.45 11.28 4.19
N GLU A 25 23.46 10.60 4.76
CA GLU A 25 22.38 9.91 4.04
C GLU A 25 21.59 10.86 3.15
N PHE A 26 21.19 12.01 3.69
CA PHE A 26 20.48 13.03 2.93
C PHE A 26 21.30 13.50 1.73
N ARG A 27 22.58 13.85 1.92
CA ARG A 27 23.44 14.31 0.81
C ARG A 27 23.59 13.24 -0.26
N ALA A 28 23.80 11.99 0.13
CA ALA A 28 23.95 10.89 -0.80
C ALA A 28 22.68 10.65 -1.63
N ARG A 29 21.50 10.79 -1.02
CA ARG A 29 20.22 10.44 -1.62
C ARG A 29 19.53 11.59 -2.35
N ARG A 30 19.72 12.83 -1.89
CA ARG A 30 19.05 14.04 -2.40
C ARG A 30 19.98 14.95 -3.20
N GLY A 31 21.30 14.77 -3.08
CA GLY A 31 22.29 15.44 -3.93
C GLY A 31 22.63 16.88 -3.51
N TYR A 32 22.22 17.34 -2.33
CA TYR A 32 22.58 18.67 -1.81
C TYR A 32 22.76 18.69 -0.30
N ASP A 33 23.41 19.74 0.21
CA ASP A 33 23.66 19.91 1.65
C ASP A 33 22.40 20.35 2.41
N PRO A 34 21.89 19.56 3.37
CA PRO A 34 20.74 19.94 4.19
C PRO A 34 21.10 20.95 5.28
N ALA A 35 22.38 21.17 5.60
CA ALA A 35 22.79 21.99 6.75
C ALA A 35 22.18 23.42 6.76
N PRO A 36 22.13 24.16 5.63
CA PRO A 36 21.49 25.48 5.59
C PRO A 36 19.98 25.47 5.84
N TRP A 37 19.34 24.31 5.72
CA TRP A 37 17.89 24.13 5.78
C TRP A 37 17.41 23.52 7.10
N LEU A 38 18.31 23.05 7.96
CA LEU A 38 17.95 22.50 9.28
C LEU A 38 17.05 23.41 10.14
N PRO A 39 17.12 24.76 10.08
CA PRO A 39 16.16 25.60 10.80
C PRO A 39 14.70 25.33 10.44
N VAL A 40 14.41 24.84 9.23
CA VAL A 40 13.06 24.47 8.78
C VAL A 40 12.45 23.37 9.64
N LEU A 41 13.26 22.42 10.13
CA LEU A 41 12.81 21.35 11.03
C LEU A 41 12.27 21.88 12.38
N THR A 42 12.58 23.14 12.71
CA THR A 42 12.11 23.83 13.92
C THR A 42 11.08 24.93 13.59
N GLY A 43 10.51 24.89 12.38
CA GLY A 43 9.44 25.79 11.94
C GLY A 43 9.91 27.16 11.43
N ARG A 44 11.21 27.35 11.14
CA ARG A 44 11.71 28.60 10.55
C ARG A 44 11.67 28.51 9.03
N VAL A 45 11.06 29.50 8.39
CA VAL A 45 11.07 29.61 6.93
C VAL A 45 12.47 30.00 6.46
N VAL A 46 13.03 29.20 5.55
CA VAL A 46 14.30 29.48 4.88
C VAL A 46 14.00 29.81 3.41
N LYS A 47 14.42 31.00 2.97
CA LYS A 47 14.12 31.61 1.65
C LYS A 47 12.63 31.92 1.41
N SER A 48 11.77 30.90 1.38
CA SER A 48 10.32 31.03 1.18
C SER A 48 9.58 29.82 1.75
N ALA A 49 8.25 29.93 1.88
CA ALA A 49 7.42 28.81 2.33
C ALA A 49 7.53 27.61 1.38
N ASP A 50 7.41 27.83 0.06
CA ASP A 50 7.54 26.75 -0.94
C ASP A 50 8.92 26.09 -0.91
N ALA A 51 10.00 26.86 -0.78
CA ALA A 51 11.35 26.29 -0.68
C ALA A 51 11.54 25.48 0.61
N SER A 52 10.95 25.92 1.71
CA SER A 52 10.97 25.19 2.99
C SER A 52 10.17 23.89 2.91
N GLU A 53 9.00 23.90 2.28
CA GLU A 53 8.18 22.69 2.07
C GLU A 53 8.85 21.68 1.14
N ARG A 54 9.52 22.13 0.08
CA ARG A 54 10.32 21.26 -0.81
C ARG A 54 11.47 20.59 -0.07
N PHE A 55 12.16 21.33 0.80
CA PHE A 55 13.17 20.73 1.69
C PHE A 55 12.54 19.71 2.64
N LEU A 56 11.40 20.02 3.25
CA LEU A 56 10.71 19.09 4.15
C LEU A 56 10.23 17.82 3.43
N PHE A 57 9.82 17.94 2.16
CA PHE A 57 9.53 16.80 1.30
C PHE A 57 10.77 15.91 1.15
N ASP A 58 11.91 16.47 0.71
CA ASP A 58 13.15 15.72 0.53
C ASP A 58 13.65 15.09 1.84
N TYR A 59 13.43 15.78 2.97
CA TYR A 59 13.79 15.29 4.30
C TYR A 59 12.91 14.11 4.71
N ARG A 60 11.59 14.21 4.56
CA ARG A 60 10.65 13.11 4.82
C ARG A 60 10.92 11.93 3.89
N GLN A 61 11.20 12.17 2.61
CA GLN A 61 11.55 11.11 1.67
C GLN A 61 12.83 10.40 2.12
N THR A 62 13.83 11.13 2.62
CA THR A 62 15.04 10.53 3.16
C THR A 62 14.73 9.65 4.37
N LEU A 63 13.84 10.08 5.28
CA LEU A 63 13.41 9.24 6.41
C LEU A 63 12.70 7.96 5.93
N LYS A 64 11.78 8.07 4.95
CA LYS A 64 11.09 6.90 4.35
C LYS A 64 12.11 5.91 3.78
N ASP A 65 13.06 6.40 3.00
CA ASP A 65 14.09 5.55 2.38
C ASP A 65 14.97 4.87 3.45
N LEU A 66 15.31 5.58 4.53
CA LEU A 66 16.12 5.03 5.61
C LEU A 66 15.39 3.95 6.41
N VAL A 67 14.09 4.11 6.67
CA VAL A 67 13.28 3.07 7.31
C VAL A 67 13.22 1.82 6.43
N VAL A 68 12.98 2.00 5.12
CA VAL A 68 12.97 0.89 4.17
C VAL A 68 14.31 0.18 4.12
N ASP A 69 15.41 0.90 3.89
CA ASP A 69 16.70 0.29 3.62
C ASP A 69 17.36 -0.29 4.88
N ASN A 70 17.29 0.44 6.01
CA ASN A 70 18.04 0.09 7.23
C ASN A 70 17.24 -0.72 8.25
N HIS A 71 15.93 -0.89 8.07
CA HIS A 71 15.11 -1.77 8.91
C HIS A 71 14.58 -2.96 8.11
N TYR A 72 13.64 -2.71 7.21
CA TYR A 72 12.95 -3.77 6.47
C TYR A 72 13.86 -4.48 5.47
N GLY A 73 14.74 -3.74 4.78
CA GLY A 73 15.72 -4.29 3.84
C GLY A 73 16.77 -5.16 4.54
N VAL A 74 17.29 -4.72 5.69
CA VAL A 74 18.22 -5.50 6.52
C VAL A 74 17.58 -6.79 6.99
N LEU A 75 16.36 -6.75 7.54
CA LEU A 75 15.64 -7.95 7.99
C LEU A 75 15.37 -8.92 6.84
N ALA A 76 14.94 -8.40 5.69
CA ALA A 76 14.71 -9.21 4.50
C ALA A 76 15.99 -9.94 4.05
N GLN A 77 17.13 -9.24 4.02
CA GLN A 77 18.41 -9.86 3.66
C GLN A 77 18.82 -10.94 4.66
N GLU A 78 18.77 -10.64 5.96
CA GLU A 78 19.15 -11.58 7.03
C GLU A 78 18.30 -12.86 7.02
N LEU A 79 16.99 -12.72 6.79
CA LEU A 79 16.07 -13.88 6.71
C LEU A 79 16.33 -14.71 5.46
N LYS A 80 16.58 -14.04 4.32
CA LYS A 80 16.93 -14.72 3.06
C LYS A 80 18.21 -15.53 3.20
N GLU A 81 19.26 -14.98 3.81
CA GLU A 81 20.52 -15.68 4.07
C GLU A 81 20.34 -16.93 4.96
N ARG A 82 19.30 -16.94 5.80
CA ARG A 82 18.92 -18.07 6.66
C ARG A 82 17.91 -19.03 6.02
N GLY A 83 17.44 -18.74 4.80
CA GLY A 83 16.39 -19.52 4.14
C GLY A 83 15.05 -19.47 4.88
N MET A 84 14.79 -18.37 5.59
CA MET A 84 13.55 -18.12 6.33
C MET A 84 12.61 -17.23 5.51
N GLY A 85 11.30 -17.42 5.67
CA GLY A 85 10.29 -16.55 5.06
C GLY A 85 10.05 -15.29 5.89
N TYR A 86 9.61 -14.22 5.24
CA TYR A 86 9.36 -12.93 5.87
C TYR A 86 7.94 -12.42 5.62
N TYR A 87 7.18 -12.22 6.70
CA TYR A 87 5.92 -11.46 6.70
C TYR A 87 6.19 -10.05 7.20
N THR A 88 5.56 -9.04 6.59
CA THR A 88 5.62 -7.68 7.14
C THR A 88 4.29 -6.97 7.01
N GLU A 89 3.90 -6.35 8.12
CA GLU A 89 2.92 -5.27 8.18
C GLU A 89 3.65 -3.91 8.16
N LEU A 90 2.88 -2.82 8.33
CA LEU A 90 3.45 -1.48 8.54
C LEU A 90 2.48 -0.56 9.30
N GLN A 91 1.36 -0.19 8.70
CA GLN A 91 0.52 0.90 9.20
C GLN A 91 -0.60 0.39 10.11
N GLY A 92 -1.29 -0.68 9.69
CA GLY A 92 -2.42 -1.24 10.42
C GLY A 92 -3.63 -0.30 10.44
N ASP A 93 -4.28 -0.16 11.59
CA ASP A 93 -5.49 0.67 11.76
C ASP A 93 -5.28 2.20 11.66
N TYR A 94 -4.03 2.69 11.65
CA TYR A 94 -3.72 4.11 11.52
C TYR A 94 -2.33 4.36 10.90
N PRO A 95 -2.14 5.39 10.04
CA PRO A 95 -0.84 5.71 9.45
C PRO A 95 0.15 6.25 10.51
N ARG A 96 0.96 5.36 11.10
CA ARG A 96 1.93 5.68 12.16
C ARG A 96 3.36 5.79 11.67
N ALA A 97 3.74 5.04 10.63
CA ALA A 97 5.11 4.97 10.14
C ALA A 97 5.40 6.04 9.08
N ILE A 98 6.60 6.65 9.15
CA ILE A 98 7.14 7.48 8.06
C ILE A 98 7.78 6.55 7.01
N ALA A 99 6.96 5.79 6.30
CA ALA A 99 7.39 4.96 5.18
C ALA A 99 6.24 4.80 4.17
N ASP A 100 6.60 4.43 2.95
CA ASP A 100 5.64 3.98 1.95
C ASP A 100 5.35 2.49 2.18
N GLY A 101 4.08 2.13 2.41
CA GLY A 101 3.72 0.78 2.81
C GLY A 101 3.91 -0.26 1.72
N MET A 102 3.66 0.10 0.46
CA MET A 102 3.99 -0.76 -0.68
C MET A 102 5.51 -0.99 -0.78
N THR A 103 6.33 0.04 -0.64
CA THR A 103 7.80 -0.11 -0.65
C THR A 103 8.30 -1.01 0.48
N VAL A 104 7.76 -0.86 1.70
CA VAL A 104 8.10 -1.72 2.84
C VAL A 104 7.69 -3.16 2.56
N LYS A 105 6.43 -3.37 2.17
CA LYS A 105 5.88 -4.69 1.85
C LYS A 105 6.58 -5.34 0.65
N ALA A 106 7.16 -4.56 -0.25
CA ALA A 106 8.00 -5.05 -1.34
C ALA A 106 9.30 -5.73 -0.85
N ARG A 107 9.75 -5.51 0.39
CA ARG A 107 10.93 -6.17 0.95
C ARG A 107 10.64 -7.54 1.59
N SER A 108 9.39 -7.88 1.91
CA SER A 108 9.04 -9.18 2.51
C SER A 108 8.84 -10.30 1.50
N ASP A 109 8.64 -11.54 1.92
CA ASP A 109 8.11 -12.58 1.02
C ASP A 109 6.58 -12.51 0.92
N ILE A 110 5.94 -12.07 2.00
CA ILE A 110 4.48 -12.06 2.16
C ILE A 110 4.06 -10.69 2.73
N PRO A 111 3.61 -9.75 1.88
CA PRO A 111 2.94 -8.53 2.30
C PRO A 111 1.78 -8.88 3.22
N THR A 112 1.74 -8.25 4.37
CA THR A 112 0.73 -8.52 5.39
C THR A 112 0.01 -7.22 5.72
N ALA A 113 -1.30 -7.30 5.87
CA ALA A 113 -2.16 -6.20 6.30
C ALA A 113 -2.84 -6.56 7.62
N GLU A 114 -3.70 -5.68 8.10
CA GLU A 114 -4.54 -5.91 9.27
C GLU A 114 -6.02 -5.68 8.94
N PHE A 115 -6.93 -6.46 9.53
CA PHE A 115 -8.36 -6.19 9.42
C PHE A 115 -9.19 -6.70 10.59
N TRP A 116 -9.88 -5.77 11.25
CA TRP A 116 -10.64 -6.03 12.45
C TRP A 116 -12.07 -6.45 12.14
N TYR A 117 -12.65 -7.27 13.01
CA TYR A 117 -14.08 -7.49 13.03
C TYR A 117 -14.81 -6.22 13.52
N ARG A 118 -15.79 -5.78 12.72
CA ARG A 118 -16.80 -4.79 13.12
C ARG A 118 -18.17 -5.28 12.65
N PRO A 119 -19.23 -5.21 13.48
CA PRO A 119 -20.58 -5.51 13.00
C PRO A 119 -20.96 -4.55 11.86
N PHE A 120 -21.23 -5.10 10.68
CA PHE A 120 -21.61 -4.33 9.48
C PHE A 120 -22.87 -3.48 9.67
N SER A 121 -23.69 -3.78 10.68
CA SER A 121 -25.00 -3.15 10.92
C SER A 121 -24.94 -1.89 11.80
N THR A 122 -23.84 -1.60 12.51
CA THR A 122 -23.86 -0.59 13.58
C THR A 122 -22.65 0.34 13.66
N LEU A 123 -21.55 0.07 12.97
CA LEU A 123 -20.32 0.87 13.11
C LEU A 123 -19.88 1.51 11.79
N ALA A 124 -19.21 2.66 11.92
CA ALA A 124 -18.54 3.32 10.81
C ALA A 124 -17.62 2.32 10.09
N GLY A 125 -17.41 2.53 8.79
CA GLY A 125 -16.48 1.71 8.03
C GLY A 125 -15.07 1.72 8.64
N GLN A 126 -14.17 0.89 8.11
CA GLN A 126 -12.76 0.84 8.52
C GLN A 126 -11.83 1.30 7.38
N PRO A 127 -11.89 2.58 6.93
CA PRO A 127 -11.19 3.01 5.72
C PRO A 127 -9.69 2.71 5.70
N ALA A 128 -8.97 3.03 6.78
CA ALA A 128 -7.53 2.77 6.89
C ALA A 128 -7.20 1.28 6.72
N LEU A 129 -7.86 0.40 7.47
CA LEU A 129 -7.68 -1.06 7.36
C LEU A 129 -8.09 -1.60 5.98
N LYS A 130 -9.13 -1.03 5.35
CA LYS A 130 -9.53 -1.39 3.98
C LYS A 130 -8.45 -1.00 2.97
N ALA A 131 -7.81 0.15 3.15
CA ALA A 131 -6.68 0.59 2.34
C ALA A 131 -5.44 -0.28 2.61
N ASP A 132 -5.18 -0.68 3.85
CA ASP A 132 -4.05 -1.53 4.21
C ASP A 132 -4.13 -2.93 3.57
N LEU A 133 -5.34 -3.53 3.53
CA LEU A 133 -5.64 -4.77 2.78
C LEU A 133 -5.29 -4.62 1.30
N GLU A 134 -5.80 -3.57 0.65
CA GLU A 134 -5.54 -3.31 -0.77
C GLU A 134 -4.07 -2.96 -1.02
N GLU A 135 -3.37 -2.35 -0.06
CA GLU A 135 -1.94 -2.06 -0.12
C GLU A 135 -1.12 -3.35 -0.16
N ALA A 136 -1.43 -4.30 0.72
CA ALA A 136 -0.76 -5.60 0.77
C ALA A 136 -1.04 -6.43 -0.49
N ALA A 137 -2.30 -6.44 -0.96
CA ALA A 137 -2.66 -7.10 -2.21
C ALA A 137 -1.94 -6.47 -3.41
N SER A 138 -1.97 -5.14 -3.56
CA SER A 138 -1.27 -4.43 -4.64
C SER A 138 0.24 -4.70 -4.59
N ALA A 139 0.84 -4.69 -3.40
CA ALA A 139 2.27 -5.00 -3.25
C ALA A 139 2.57 -6.45 -3.67
N ALA A 140 1.69 -7.41 -3.37
CA ALA A 140 1.87 -8.78 -3.82
C ALA A 140 1.77 -8.88 -5.35
N HIS A 141 0.74 -8.29 -5.95
CA HIS A 141 0.52 -8.34 -7.40
C HIS A 141 1.66 -7.68 -8.17
N VAL A 142 1.99 -6.44 -7.84
CA VAL A 142 2.95 -5.59 -8.59
C VAL A 142 4.37 -6.12 -8.48
N TYR A 143 4.77 -6.59 -7.29
CA TYR A 143 6.12 -7.12 -7.02
C TYR A 143 6.25 -8.64 -7.21
N GLY A 144 5.18 -9.32 -7.65
CA GLY A 144 5.22 -10.73 -8.04
C GLY A 144 5.34 -11.70 -6.88
N LYS A 145 4.65 -11.40 -5.77
CA LYS A 145 4.61 -12.25 -4.58
C LYS A 145 3.34 -13.09 -4.64
N PRO A 146 3.44 -14.41 -4.38
CA PRO A 146 2.31 -15.32 -4.54
C PRO A 146 1.22 -15.12 -3.47
N LEU A 147 1.53 -14.41 -2.38
CA LEU A 147 0.72 -14.34 -1.19
C LEU A 147 0.58 -12.92 -0.71
N ALA A 148 -0.64 -12.52 -0.38
CA ALA A 148 -0.95 -11.36 0.45
C ALA A 148 -1.68 -11.89 1.68
N ALA A 149 -1.18 -11.56 2.88
CA ALA A 149 -1.73 -12.01 4.14
C ALA A 149 -2.46 -10.88 4.88
N ALA A 150 -3.26 -11.23 5.88
CA ALA A 150 -3.73 -10.27 6.86
C ALA A 150 -3.78 -10.85 8.27
N GLU A 151 -3.32 -10.10 9.28
CA GLU A 151 -3.86 -10.22 10.63
C GLU A 151 -5.37 -10.03 10.57
N SER A 152 -6.10 -11.08 10.87
CA SER A 152 -7.51 -11.21 10.49
C SER A 152 -8.39 -11.37 11.71
N LEU A 153 -9.48 -10.61 11.70
CA LEU A 153 -10.63 -10.73 12.60
C LEU A 153 -10.35 -10.27 14.04
N THR A 154 -9.32 -9.46 14.25
CA THR A 154 -9.07 -8.78 15.52
C THR A 154 -10.34 -8.09 16.01
N VAL A 155 -10.69 -8.27 17.28
CA VAL A 155 -11.88 -7.63 17.85
C VAL A 155 -11.59 -7.10 19.24
N ALA A 156 -11.89 -5.83 19.48
CA ALA A 156 -11.96 -5.31 20.84
C ALA A 156 -13.35 -5.63 21.41
N ALA A 157 -13.41 -6.61 22.31
CA ALA A 157 -14.64 -7.12 22.91
C ALA A 157 -14.61 -7.00 24.45
N PRO A 158 -14.50 -5.76 25.01
CA PRO A 158 -14.39 -5.58 26.46
C PRO A 158 -15.67 -5.97 27.22
N LEU A 159 -16.82 -6.00 26.55
CA LEU A 159 -18.13 -6.27 27.16
C LEU A 159 -18.75 -7.61 26.72
N ASP A 160 -18.25 -8.19 25.65
CA ASP A 160 -18.79 -9.38 24.98
C ASP A 160 -17.69 -10.37 24.54
N PRO A 161 -16.69 -10.66 25.38
CA PRO A 161 -15.62 -11.57 24.98
C PRO A 161 -16.19 -12.98 24.74
N TRP A 162 -15.59 -13.75 23.81
CA TRP A 162 -16.08 -15.07 23.35
C TRP A 162 -17.46 -15.10 22.67
N SER A 163 -18.03 -13.95 22.26
CA SER A 163 -19.37 -13.91 21.64
C SER A 163 -19.39 -14.13 20.13
N PHE A 164 -18.29 -14.63 19.53
CA PHE A 164 -18.11 -14.68 18.08
C PHE A 164 -18.22 -16.11 17.54
N SER A 165 -18.99 -16.27 16.47
CA SER A 165 -19.16 -17.53 15.76
C SER A 165 -18.74 -17.40 14.29
N PRO A 166 -18.41 -18.50 13.60
CA PRO A 166 -18.10 -18.46 12.17
C PRO A 166 -19.15 -17.74 11.30
N ALA A 167 -20.43 -17.80 11.68
CA ALA A 167 -21.49 -17.10 10.97
C ALA A 167 -21.33 -15.57 11.02
N MET A 168 -20.84 -15.04 12.15
CA MET A 168 -20.56 -13.61 12.34
C MET A 168 -19.25 -13.21 11.67
N LEU A 169 -18.25 -14.08 11.71
CA LEU A 169 -16.92 -13.81 11.15
C LEU A 169 -16.90 -13.86 9.63
N LYS A 170 -17.78 -14.66 9.01
CA LYS A 170 -17.77 -14.90 7.57
C LYS A 170 -17.83 -13.63 6.71
N PRO A 171 -18.73 -12.65 6.94
CA PRO A 171 -18.78 -11.44 6.12
C PRO A 171 -17.50 -10.59 6.18
N VAL A 172 -16.81 -10.58 7.33
CA VAL A 172 -15.53 -9.87 7.49
C VAL A 172 -14.41 -10.62 6.75
N ALA A 173 -14.37 -11.95 6.86
CA ALA A 173 -13.43 -12.76 6.08
C ALA A 173 -13.67 -12.64 4.56
N ASP A 174 -14.93 -12.60 4.11
CA ASP A 174 -15.28 -12.34 2.71
C ASP A 174 -14.78 -10.96 2.27
N GLU A 175 -14.85 -9.92 3.12
CA GLU A 175 -14.30 -8.59 2.79
C GLU A 175 -12.76 -8.62 2.67
N ILE A 176 -12.07 -9.32 3.57
CA ILE A 176 -10.61 -9.51 3.48
C ILE A 176 -10.25 -10.15 2.13
N PHE A 177 -10.94 -11.25 1.77
CA PHE A 177 -10.74 -11.93 0.49
C PHE A 177 -11.08 -11.06 -0.73
N ALA A 178 -12.19 -10.32 -0.68
CA ALA A 178 -12.63 -9.45 -1.78
C ALA A 178 -11.65 -8.30 -2.06
N ARG A 179 -10.82 -7.94 -1.07
CA ARG A 179 -9.77 -6.91 -1.18
C ARG A 179 -8.41 -7.46 -1.59
N GLY A 180 -8.36 -8.72 -2.03
CA GLY A 180 -7.17 -9.32 -2.64
C GLY A 180 -6.26 -10.08 -1.68
N VAL A 181 -6.53 -10.06 -0.38
CA VAL A 181 -5.81 -10.93 0.57
C VAL A 181 -6.19 -12.38 0.30
N ASN A 182 -5.21 -13.26 0.27
CA ASN A 182 -5.38 -14.67 -0.04
C ASN A 182 -4.77 -15.60 1.02
N ARG A 183 -4.34 -15.06 2.16
CA ARG A 183 -3.86 -15.79 3.33
C ARG A 183 -4.36 -15.17 4.63
N ILE A 184 -5.17 -15.92 5.37
CA ILE A 184 -5.69 -15.49 6.66
C ILE A 184 -4.71 -15.85 7.78
N LEU A 185 -4.30 -14.86 8.58
CA LEU A 185 -3.62 -15.03 9.86
C LEU A 185 -4.64 -14.73 10.96
N LEU A 186 -5.24 -15.75 11.58
CA LEU A 186 -6.26 -15.53 12.60
C LEU A 186 -5.64 -14.88 13.84
N HIS A 187 -6.06 -13.65 14.15
CA HIS A 187 -5.82 -13.01 15.44
C HIS A 187 -6.97 -13.40 16.37
N GLU A 188 -6.78 -14.20 17.41
CA GLU A 188 -5.55 -14.91 17.81
C GLU A 188 -5.88 -16.32 18.34
N SER A 189 -4.85 -17.10 18.67
CA SER A 189 -4.99 -18.45 19.23
C SER A 189 -4.19 -18.58 20.52
N HIS A 190 -4.73 -18.00 21.59
CA HIS A 190 -4.00 -17.86 22.83
C HIS A 190 -3.57 -19.21 23.41
N LEU A 191 -2.33 -19.28 23.90
CA LEU A 191 -1.85 -20.46 24.60
C LEU A 191 -2.68 -20.70 25.86
N GLN A 192 -3.23 -21.90 25.98
CA GLN A 192 -3.97 -22.36 27.16
C GLN A 192 -3.13 -23.37 27.96
N PRO A 193 -2.32 -22.94 28.95
CA PRO A 193 -1.42 -23.83 29.67
C PRO A 193 -2.14 -24.76 30.65
N LEU A 194 -3.35 -24.40 31.08
CA LEU A 194 -4.14 -25.18 32.02
C LEU A 194 -5.23 -25.96 31.26
N ALA A 195 -5.27 -27.29 31.41
CA ALA A 195 -6.23 -28.14 30.72
C ALA A 195 -7.68 -27.87 31.15
N ASP A 196 -7.88 -27.63 32.46
CA ASP A 196 -9.20 -27.57 33.09
C ASP A 196 -9.75 -26.15 33.27
N ALA A 197 -8.96 -25.11 32.95
CA ALA A 197 -9.41 -23.72 33.03
C ALA A 197 -10.05 -23.29 31.70
N LYS A 198 -11.39 -23.16 31.68
CA LYS A 198 -12.18 -22.73 30.52
C LYS A 198 -13.03 -21.48 30.86
N PRO A 199 -13.20 -20.52 29.93
CA PRO A 199 -12.63 -20.49 28.58
C PRO A 199 -11.12 -20.20 28.58
N GLY A 200 -10.55 -19.85 29.73
CA GLY A 200 -9.11 -19.74 29.95
C GLY A 200 -8.58 -18.34 29.71
N LEU A 201 -7.34 -18.25 29.26
CA LEU A 201 -6.66 -16.98 29.00
C LEU A 201 -7.11 -16.37 27.66
N GLY A 202 -6.99 -15.06 27.54
CA GLY A 202 -7.13 -14.34 26.28
C GLY A 202 -6.18 -13.15 26.25
N LEU A 203 -6.07 -12.50 25.10
CA LEU A 203 -5.26 -11.30 24.95
C LEU A 203 -6.01 -10.05 25.43
N TYR A 204 -5.96 -9.76 26.74
CA TYR A 204 -6.59 -8.57 27.32
C TYR A 204 -8.08 -8.46 26.94
N ILE A 205 -8.50 -7.39 26.27
CA ILE A 205 -9.88 -7.19 25.78
C ILE A 205 -10.06 -7.68 24.33
N PHE A 206 -9.02 -8.26 23.73
CA PHE A 206 -8.98 -8.59 22.32
C PHE A 206 -9.31 -10.06 22.08
N GLY A 207 -10.08 -10.29 21.02
CA GLY A 207 -10.22 -11.58 20.38
C GLY A 207 -9.62 -11.54 18.97
N GLN A 208 -9.83 -12.57 18.16
CA GLN A 208 -10.63 -13.76 18.41
C GLN A 208 -10.05 -14.66 19.50
N SER A 209 -10.95 -15.36 20.19
CA SER A 209 -10.58 -16.42 21.12
C SER A 209 -10.45 -17.77 20.41
N PHE A 210 -9.80 -17.80 19.23
CA PHE A 210 -9.76 -18.98 18.35
C PHE A 210 -8.75 -20.03 18.85
N ASN A 211 -9.03 -20.62 20.00
CA ASN A 211 -8.19 -21.63 20.63
C ASN A 211 -9.01 -22.86 21.04
N ARG A 212 -8.34 -23.88 21.60
CA ARG A 212 -8.93 -25.18 21.97
C ARG A 212 -10.08 -25.10 23.01
N ASN A 213 -10.23 -23.98 23.71
CA ASN A 213 -11.26 -23.80 24.73
C ASN A 213 -12.53 -23.09 24.21
N GLU A 214 -12.53 -22.62 22.96
CA GLU A 214 -13.74 -22.05 22.34
C GLU A 214 -14.85 -23.10 22.32
N THR A 215 -16.09 -22.66 22.56
CA THR A 215 -17.29 -23.49 22.65
C THR A 215 -17.52 -24.34 21.39
N TRP A 216 -17.07 -23.86 20.24
CA TRP A 216 -17.15 -24.51 18.94
C TRP A 216 -15.79 -24.99 18.39
N ALA A 217 -14.72 -25.04 19.23
CA ALA A 217 -13.38 -25.43 18.80
C ALA A 217 -13.34 -26.80 18.08
N GLU A 218 -13.95 -27.83 18.68
CA GLU A 218 -14.03 -29.18 18.11
C GLU A 218 -14.92 -29.26 16.85
N GLN A 219 -15.65 -28.19 16.54
CA GLN A 219 -16.49 -28.04 15.37
C GLN A 219 -15.93 -27.01 14.37
N ALA A 220 -14.71 -26.50 14.56
CA ALA A 220 -14.13 -25.46 13.73
C ALA A 220 -13.69 -25.94 12.33
N ALA A 221 -13.65 -27.25 12.08
CA ALA A 221 -13.15 -27.82 10.82
C ALA A 221 -13.86 -27.27 9.56
N PRO A 222 -15.20 -27.10 9.50
CA PRO A 222 -15.87 -26.48 8.36
C PRO A 222 -15.47 -25.02 8.14
N TRP A 223 -15.26 -24.24 9.21
CA TRP A 223 -14.80 -22.85 9.14
C TRP A 223 -13.40 -22.76 8.52
N ILE A 224 -12.45 -23.55 9.02
CA ILE A 224 -11.09 -23.61 8.48
C ILE A 224 -11.07 -24.14 7.04
N ARG A 225 -11.94 -25.11 6.71
CA ARG A 225 -12.07 -25.60 5.33
C ARG A 225 -12.58 -24.51 4.39
N TYR A 226 -13.52 -23.68 4.82
CA TYR A 226 -13.98 -22.54 4.03
C TYR A 226 -12.82 -21.54 3.79
N LEU A 227 -12.12 -21.10 4.84
CA LEU A 227 -11.00 -20.16 4.71
C LEU A 227 -9.89 -20.68 3.78
N SER A 228 -9.52 -21.96 3.95
CA SER A 228 -8.47 -22.59 3.14
C SER A 228 -8.87 -22.79 1.68
N ARG A 229 -10.13 -23.14 1.38
CA ARG A 229 -10.60 -23.27 -0.01
C ARG A 229 -10.70 -21.93 -0.71
N SER A 230 -11.17 -20.89 -0.03
CA SER A 230 -11.19 -19.52 -0.56
C SER A 230 -9.76 -19.03 -0.85
N SER A 231 -8.86 -19.20 0.12
CA SER A 231 -7.43 -18.88 -0.03
C SER A 231 -6.80 -19.63 -1.21
N TYR A 232 -7.07 -20.93 -1.35
CA TYR A 232 -6.57 -21.74 -2.45
C TYR A 232 -6.97 -21.16 -3.80
N LEU A 233 -8.27 -20.88 -4.01
CA LEU A 233 -8.75 -20.33 -5.29
C LEU A 233 -8.16 -18.95 -5.59
N LEU A 234 -8.05 -18.09 -4.57
CA LEU A 234 -7.49 -16.73 -4.71
C LEU A 234 -5.97 -16.69 -4.88
N GLN A 235 -5.29 -17.82 -4.71
CA GLN A 235 -3.86 -17.98 -5.03
C GLN A 235 -3.64 -18.55 -6.44
N GLN A 236 -4.70 -18.90 -7.17
CA GLN A 236 -4.56 -19.46 -8.52
C GLN A 236 -4.47 -18.37 -9.58
N GLY A 237 -3.57 -18.57 -10.56
CA GLY A 237 -3.44 -17.69 -11.70
C GLY A 237 -2.88 -16.32 -11.35
N GLN A 238 -3.33 -15.30 -12.08
CA GLN A 238 -2.91 -13.91 -11.93
C GLN A 238 -4.14 -13.07 -11.60
N TYR A 239 -3.98 -12.10 -10.69
CA TYR A 239 -4.98 -11.04 -10.52
C TYR A 239 -5.21 -10.27 -11.83
N VAL A 240 -6.44 -9.80 -12.05
CA VAL A 240 -6.83 -9.03 -13.23
C VAL A 240 -7.35 -7.69 -12.78
N ALA A 241 -6.69 -6.63 -13.25
CA ALA A 241 -7.06 -5.24 -13.02
C ALA A 241 -6.85 -4.42 -14.28
N ASP A 242 -7.77 -3.49 -14.55
CA ASP A 242 -7.68 -2.60 -15.70
C ASP A 242 -6.93 -1.31 -15.37
N VAL A 243 -6.90 -0.92 -14.09
CA VAL A 243 -6.37 0.39 -13.66
C VAL A 243 -5.14 0.21 -12.77
N ALA A 244 -4.05 0.82 -13.19
CA ALA A 244 -2.87 1.09 -12.37
C ALA A 244 -3.07 2.45 -11.68
N TYR A 245 -3.42 2.46 -10.39
CA TYR A 245 -3.67 3.67 -9.62
C TYR A 245 -2.37 4.20 -9.01
N PHE A 246 -1.76 5.23 -9.60
CA PHE A 246 -0.61 5.89 -9.00
C PHE A 246 -1.06 6.94 -7.97
N TYR A 247 -0.83 6.66 -6.69
CA TYR A 247 -1.34 7.51 -5.60
C TYR A 247 -0.44 8.71 -5.24
N GLY A 248 0.66 8.90 -5.97
CA GLY A 248 1.58 10.01 -5.78
C GLY A 248 2.77 9.67 -4.88
N GLU A 249 3.49 10.71 -4.47
CA GLU A 249 4.80 10.59 -3.80
C GLU A 249 4.81 11.21 -2.39
N GLU A 250 3.83 12.05 -2.07
CA GLU A 250 3.80 12.81 -0.79
C GLU A 250 3.37 11.95 0.38
N HIS A 251 2.20 11.33 0.28
CA HIS A 251 1.55 10.58 1.35
C HIS A 251 1.58 9.08 1.05
N ASN A 252 1.61 8.27 2.12
CA ASN A 252 1.39 6.83 1.96
C ASN A 252 -0.11 6.53 1.75
N LEU A 253 -0.41 5.31 1.32
CA LEU A 253 -1.77 4.94 0.94
C LEU A 253 -2.77 5.04 2.10
N THR A 254 -2.43 4.47 3.25
CA THR A 254 -3.33 4.46 4.43
C THR A 254 -3.59 5.88 4.96
N GLU A 255 -2.66 6.81 4.77
CA GLU A 255 -2.86 8.23 5.09
C GLU A 255 -3.85 8.90 4.14
N LEU A 256 -3.76 8.62 2.83
CA LEU A 256 -4.69 9.14 1.81
C LEU A 256 -6.13 8.65 2.02
N PHE A 257 -6.29 7.45 2.55
CA PHE A 257 -7.58 6.78 2.73
C PHE A 257 -7.96 6.59 4.21
N LYS A 258 -7.36 7.35 5.12
CA LYS A 258 -7.63 7.22 6.56
C LYS A 258 -9.11 7.46 6.93
N ASP A 259 -9.75 8.41 6.24
CA ASP A 259 -11.11 8.87 6.54
C ASP A 259 -12.15 8.47 5.48
N ARG A 260 -11.73 7.81 4.39
CA ARG A 260 -12.62 7.43 3.28
C ARG A 260 -12.15 6.17 2.58
N VAL A 261 -13.10 5.33 2.14
CA VAL A 261 -12.80 4.25 1.20
C VAL A 261 -12.51 4.83 -0.19
N ASN A 262 -11.65 4.16 -0.97
CA ASN A 262 -11.39 4.57 -2.34
C ASN A 262 -12.66 4.39 -3.18
N THR A 263 -13.13 5.49 -3.75
CA THR A 263 -14.27 5.54 -4.69
C THR A 263 -13.89 6.25 -5.99
N ASP A 264 -12.60 6.48 -6.20
CA ASP A 264 -12.08 7.21 -7.35
C ASP A 264 -12.13 6.32 -8.60
N VAL A 265 -11.96 5.01 -8.42
CA VAL A 265 -12.20 3.99 -9.46
C VAL A 265 -13.70 3.60 -9.46
N PRO A 266 -14.40 3.66 -10.61
CA PRO A 266 -15.80 3.29 -10.67
C PRO A 266 -16.04 1.81 -10.32
N GLN A 267 -17.21 1.52 -9.73
CA GLN A 267 -17.62 0.15 -9.48
C GLN A 267 -17.60 -0.69 -10.77
N GLY A 268 -17.21 -1.96 -10.63
CA GLY A 268 -17.07 -2.91 -11.74
C GLY A 268 -15.67 -2.99 -12.33
N TYR A 269 -14.76 -2.09 -11.99
CA TYR A 269 -13.36 -2.15 -12.43
C TYR A 269 -12.43 -2.47 -11.27
N ALA A 270 -11.53 -3.42 -11.50
CA ALA A 270 -10.45 -3.77 -10.58
C ALA A 270 -9.22 -2.88 -10.82
N TYR A 271 -8.46 -2.65 -9.76
CA TYR A 271 -7.26 -1.81 -9.78
C TYR A 271 -6.20 -2.34 -8.82
N ASP A 272 -4.94 -2.02 -9.11
CA ASP A 272 -3.85 -2.07 -8.13
C ASP A 272 -3.36 -0.66 -7.86
N TYR A 273 -2.96 -0.40 -6.62
CA TYR A 273 -2.16 0.78 -6.31
C TYR A 273 -0.74 0.60 -6.85
N ILE A 274 -0.16 1.69 -7.32
CA ILE A 274 1.21 1.80 -7.81
C ILE A 274 1.90 2.86 -6.96
N ASN A 275 2.99 2.47 -6.32
CA ASN A 275 3.85 3.38 -5.57
C ASN A 275 4.95 3.96 -6.47
N PRO A 276 5.72 4.96 -5.99
CA PRO A 276 6.79 5.57 -6.78
C PRO A 276 7.86 4.58 -7.23
N GLU A 277 8.24 3.61 -6.38
CA GLU A 277 9.22 2.59 -6.75
C GLU A 277 8.72 1.72 -7.93
N ALA A 278 7.47 1.23 -7.88
CA ALA A 278 6.90 0.43 -8.94
C ALA A 278 6.73 1.22 -10.25
N LEU A 279 6.29 2.48 -10.16
CA LEU A 279 6.19 3.36 -11.34
C LEU A 279 7.54 3.47 -12.04
N LEU A 280 8.60 3.76 -11.28
CA LEU A 280 9.93 4.03 -11.81
C LEU A 280 10.64 2.76 -12.31
N THR A 281 10.48 1.64 -11.60
CA THR A 281 11.35 0.47 -11.78
C THR A 281 10.65 -0.74 -12.40
N LEU A 282 9.32 -0.85 -12.30
CA LEU A 282 8.58 -2.04 -12.72
C LEU A 282 7.67 -1.79 -13.92
N LEU A 283 7.03 -0.63 -14.01
CA LEU A 283 6.11 -0.35 -15.11
C LEU A 283 6.85 -0.16 -16.44
N SER A 284 6.33 -0.82 -17.47
CA SER A 284 6.74 -0.70 -18.87
C SER A 284 5.52 -0.84 -19.79
N VAL A 285 5.65 -0.54 -21.08
CA VAL A 285 4.57 -0.73 -22.05
C VAL A 285 4.83 -1.94 -22.95
N ARG A 286 3.82 -2.79 -23.11
CA ARG A 286 3.78 -3.85 -24.12
C ARG A 286 2.39 -3.90 -24.74
N ASP A 287 2.32 -3.87 -26.07
CA ASP A 287 1.08 -3.94 -26.83
C ASP A 287 0.02 -2.91 -26.37
N GLY A 288 0.47 -1.69 -26.04
CA GLY A 288 -0.39 -0.60 -25.56
C GLY A 288 -0.95 -0.79 -24.15
N ARG A 289 -0.43 -1.76 -23.38
CA ARG A 289 -0.78 -2.01 -21.97
C ARG A 289 0.41 -1.75 -21.07
N LEU A 290 0.13 -1.31 -19.85
CA LEU A 290 1.14 -1.18 -18.78
C LEU A 290 1.38 -2.55 -18.18
N VAL A 291 2.62 -3.01 -18.13
CA VAL A 291 2.98 -4.33 -17.61
C VAL A 291 4.10 -4.24 -16.57
N THR A 292 4.10 -5.20 -15.64
CA THR A 292 5.17 -5.41 -14.66
C THR A 292 5.89 -6.75 -14.93
N PRO A 293 7.09 -6.98 -14.38
CA PRO A 293 7.77 -8.27 -14.47
C PRO A 293 7.00 -9.43 -13.83
N SER A 294 6.08 -9.14 -12.89
CA SER A 294 5.23 -10.15 -12.27
C SER A 294 4.13 -10.69 -13.17
N GLY A 295 3.94 -10.11 -14.36
CA GLY A 295 2.88 -10.49 -15.30
C GLY A 295 1.58 -9.69 -15.15
N MET A 296 1.51 -8.73 -14.21
CA MET A 296 0.37 -7.81 -14.16
C MET A 296 0.29 -6.99 -15.44
N SER A 297 -0.93 -6.69 -15.87
CA SER A 297 -1.19 -5.97 -17.11
C SER A 297 -2.42 -5.07 -17.01
N TYR A 298 -2.20 -3.77 -17.03
CA TYR A 298 -3.22 -2.74 -16.87
C TYR A 298 -3.51 -2.01 -18.19
N ARG A 299 -4.73 -1.52 -18.34
CA ARG A 299 -5.16 -0.74 -19.52
C ARG A 299 -4.91 0.75 -19.35
N VAL A 300 -4.92 1.26 -18.12
CA VAL A 300 -4.86 2.69 -17.81
C VAL A 300 -3.93 2.94 -16.64
N LEU A 301 -3.06 3.94 -16.75
CA LEU A 301 -2.37 4.58 -15.63
C LEU A 301 -3.24 5.74 -15.15
N PHE A 302 -3.76 5.65 -13.94
CA PHE A 302 -4.62 6.67 -13.34
C PHE A 302 -3.91 7.40 -12.21
N LEU A 303 -3.89 8.72 -12.29
CA LEU A 303 -3.46 9.61 -11.21
C LEU A 303 -4.69 10.38 -10.72
N PRO A 304 -5.07 10.24 -9.44
CA PRO A 304 -6.21 10.95 -8.88
C PRO A 304 -5.92 12.45 -8.74
N ASP A 305 -6.97 13.25 -8.58
CA ASP A 305 -6.91 14.71 -8.39
C ASP A 305 -6.11 15.17 -7.16
N THR A 306 -5.87 14.25 -6.22
CA THR A 306 -5.01 14.49 -5.06
C THR A 306 -3.54 14.57 -5.44
N VAL A 307 -3.12 13.96 -6.56
CA VAL A 307 -1.76 14.07 -7.11
C VAL A 307 -1.63 15.38 -7.88
N ARG A 308 -1.23 16.44 -7.16
CA ARG A 308 -1.10 17.79 -7.74
C ARG A 308 0.31 18.17 -8.13
N ARG A 309 1.32 17.51 -7.56
CA ARG A 309 2.74 17.73 -7.81
C ARG A 309 3.41 16.39 -8.07
N LEU A 310 4.47 16.42 -8.86
CA LEU A 310 5.24 15.23 -9.24
C LEU A 310 6.72 15.56 -9.19
N SER A 311 7.53 14.58 -8.83
CA SER A 311 8.97 14.67 -9.01
C SER A 311 9.34 14.61 -10.50
N LEU A 312 10.51 15.16 -10.85
CA LEU A 312 11.03 15.06 -12.21
C LEU A 312 11.22 13.60 -12.66
N PRO A 313 11.75 12.67 -11.85
CA PRO A 313 11.81 11.25 -12.20
C PRO A 313 10.44 10.65 -12.53
N ALA A 314 9.43 10.88 -11.70
CA ALA A 314 8.09 10.35 -11.92
C ALA A 314 7.47 10.91 -13.20
N LEU A 315 7.56 12.23 -13.41
CA LEU A 315 7.01 12.87 -14.60
C LEU A 315 7.70 12.42 -15.89
N ARG A 316 9.03 12.25 -15.87
CA ARG A 316 9.79 11.71 -17.02
C ARG A 316 9.37 10.28 -17.32
N LYS A 317 9.22 9.45 -16.29
CA LYS A 317 8.75 8.07 -16.48
C LYS A 317 7.35 8.02 -17.05
N ILE A 318 6.43 8.86 -16.56
CA ILE A 318 5.07 8.97 -17.10
C ILE A 318 5.11 9.39 -18.57
N ARG A 319 5.89 10.43 -18.92
CA ARG A 319 6.09 10.84 -20.32
C ARG A 319 6.52 9.65 -21.18
N ASP A 320 7.52 8.88 -20.74
CA ASP A 320 8.07 7.76 -21.51
C ASP A 320 7.02 6.66 -21.71
N LEU A 321 6.30 6.27 -20.64
CA LEU A 321 5.21 5.30 -20.73
C LEU A 321 4.13 5.76 -21.72
N VAL A 322 3.74 7.03 -21.69
CA VAL A 322 2.74 7.55 -22.63
C VAL A 322 3.29 7.57 -24.06
N ALA A 323 4.53 8.01 -24.26
CA ALA A 323 5.15 8.00 -25.59
C ALA A 323 5.21 6.58 -26.20
N GLU A 324 5.44 5.56 -25.36
CA GLU A 324 5.44 4.14 -25.73
C GLU A 324 4.05 3.54 -25.97
N GLY A 325 2.97 4.25 -25.65
CA GLY A 325 1.60 3.82 -25.98
C GLY A 325 0.64 3.66 -24.80
N ALA A 326 1.05 3.99 -23.57
CA ALA A 326 0.15 3.92 -22.42
C ALA A 326 -1.01 4.92 -22.51
N VAL A 327 -2.13 4.53 -21.90
CA VAL A 327 -3.24 5.45 -21.63
C VAL A 327 -3.05 6.06 -20.24
N LEU A 328 -2.96 7.39 -20.19
CA LEU A 328 -2.86 8.16 -18.96
C LEU A 328 -4.19 8.86 -18.67
N VAL A 329 -4.65 8.74 -17.43
CA VAL A 329 -5.73 9.54 -16.87
C VAL A 329 -5.16 10.37 -15.74
N ALA A 330 -4.97 11.66 -15.98
CA ALA A 330 -4.35 12.55 -14.99
C ALA A 330 -4.64 14.01 -15.33
N LYS A 331 -4.73 14.86 -14.30
CA LYS A 331 -4.65 16.32 -14.48
C LYS A 331 -3.20 16.76 -14.60
N ARG A 332 -2.99 17.89 -15.27
CA ARG A 332 -1.67 18.50 -15.42
C ARG A 332 -1.12 18.85 -14.02
N PRO A 333 0.12 18.46 -13.67
CA PRO A 333 0.71 18.82 -12.38
C PRO A 333 0.92 20.34 -12.26
N LEU A 334 0.85 20.83 -11.03
CA LEU A 334 1.04 22.23 -10.67
C LEU A 334 2.52 22.62 -10.49
N GLY A 335 3.40 21.66 -10.23
CA GLY A 335 4.83 21.89 -10.00
C GLY A 335 5.57 20.67 -9.45
N GLY A 336 6.84 20.88 -9.10
CA GLY A 336 7.72 19.87 -8.50
C GLY A 336 7.52 19.68 -6.99
N LEU A 337 8.04 18.58 -6.45
CA LEU A 337 7.91 18.22 -5.03
C LEU A 337 9.17 18.56 -4.21
N GLY A 338 10.34 18.15 -4.68
CA GLY A 338 11.62 18.37 -4.01
C GLY A 338 12.35 19.62 -4.47
N MET A 339 13.49 19.89 -3.83
CA MET A 339 14.40 20.99 -4.20
C MET A 339 15.05 20.78 -5.57
N GLY A 340 15.19 19.53 -6.00
CA GLY A 340 15.71 19.17 -7.32
C GLY A 340 14.68 19.30 -8.45
N ASP A 341 13.39 19.45 -8.14
CA ASP A 341 12.31 19.41 -9.12
C ASP A 341 11.95 20.81 -9.62
N ALA A 342 12.79 21.33 -10.53
CA ALA A 342 12.62 22.66 -11.08
C ALA A 342 11.31 22.82 -11.86
N ASP A 343 10.45 23.75 -11.43
CA ASP A 343 9.12 23.99 -12.05
C ASP A 343 9.16 24.30 -13.55
N PRO A 344 10.15 25.03 -14.11
CA PRO A 344 10.23 25.23 -15.56
C PRO A 344 10.38 23.92 -16.34
N GLU A 345 11.12 22.95 -15.80
CA GLU A 345 11.30 21.64 -16.42
C GLU A 345 10.04 20.78 -16.25
N ILE A 346 9.39 20.84 -15.08
CA ILE A 346 8.08 20.20 -14.86
C ILE A 346 7.05 20.74 -15.86
N ALA A 347 6.99 22.06 -16.04
CA ALA A 347 6.07 22.70 -16.99
C ALA A 347 6.36 22.27 -18.42
N ARG A 348 7.64 22.21 -18.83
CA ARG A 348 8.05 21.75 -20.16
C ARG A 348 7.62 20.31 -20.43
N LEU A 349 7.87 19.39 -19.50
CA LEU A 349 7.43 17.99 -19.61
C LEU A 349 5.90 17.87 -19.57
N ALA A 350 5.24 18.70 -18.77
CA ALA A 350 3.79 18.73 -18.72
C ALA A 350 3.18 19.21 -20.06
N ASP A 351 3.83 20.15 -20.75
CA ASP A 351 3.40 20.58 -22.08
C ASP A 351 3.59 19.48 -23.12
N GLU A 352 4.62 18.64 -22.99
CA GLU A 352 4.79 17.44 -23.84
C GLU A 352 3.69 16.40 -23.65
N ILE A 353 3.23 16.18 -22.41
CA ILE A 353 2.25 15.13 -22.09
C ILE A 353 0.81 15.63 -22.30
N TRP A 354 0.46 16.83 -21.85
CA TRP A 354 -0.92 17.32 -21.89
C TRP A 354 -1.19 18.26 -23.07
N GLY A 355 -0.17 18.75 -23.77
CA GLY A 355 -0.32 19.70 -24.87
C GLY A 355 -1.07 20.95 -24.45
N ASN A 356 -2.05 21.37 -25.25
CA ASN A 356 -2.94 22.50 -24.96
C ASN A 356 -4.13 22.14 -24.05
N GLY A 357 -4.16 20.93 -23.46
CA GLY A 357 -5.24 20.49 -22.57
C GLY A 357 -6.49 19.94 -23.26
N ALA A 358 -6.45 19.66 -24.57
CA ALA A 358 -7.54 18.99 -25.26
C ALA A 358 -7.69 17.53 -24.81
N ALA A 359 -8.91 17.10 -24.50
CA ALA A 359 -9.20 15.72 -24.13
C ALA A 359 -8.85 14.75 -25.28
N GLY A 360 -8.11 13.67 -24.97
CA GLY A 360 -7.66 12.71 -25.98
C GLY A 360 -6.40 13.16 -26.74
N HIS A 361 -5.61 14.08 -26.17
CA HIS A 361 -4.29 14.42 -26.69
C HIS A 361 -3.43 13.15 -26.86
N ARG A 362 -2.66 13.10 -27.94
CA ARG A 362 -1.86 11.93 -28.34
C ARG A 362 -0.37 12.30 -28.40
N PRO A 363 0.31 12.36 -27.25
CA PRO A 363 1.75 12.54 -27.25
C PRO A 363 2.40 11.19 -27.58
N GLY A 364 2.89 11.06 -28.82
CA GLY A 364 3.42 9.79 -29.34
C GLY A 364 2.31 8.77 -29.61
N ALA A 365 2.50 7.52 -29.16
CA ALA A 365 1.55 6.43 -29.36
C ALA A 365 0.43 6.38 -28.30
N GLY A 366 0.61 7.09 -27.19
CA GLY A 366 -0.30 7.08 -26.05
C GLY A 366 -1.50 8.02 -26.18
N ARG A 367 -2.32 8.04 -25.13
CA ARG A 367 -3.54 8.85 -25.04
C ARG A 367 -3.66 9.43 -23.65
N VAL A 368 -4.01 10.71 -23.55
CA VAL A 368 -4.16 11.41 -22.28
C VAL A 368 -5.60 11.91 -22.09
N TYR A 369 -6.16 11.57 -20.94
CA TYR A 369 -7.49 11.95 -20.48
C TYR A 369 -7.40 12.62 -19.12
N THR A 370 -8.41 13.41 -18.76
CA THR A 370 -8.49 14.04 -17.44
C THR A 370 -9.47 13.34 -16.50
N GLU A 371 -10.37 12.51 -17.04
CA GLU A 371 -11.48 11.89 -16.29
C GLU A 371 -11.52 10.37 -16.55
N LEU A 372 -11.45 9.57 -15.48
CA LEU A 372 -11.33 8.11 -15.58
C LEU A 372 -12.54 7.46 -16.26
N LYS A 373 -13.77 7.85 -15.90
CA LYS A 373 -14.98 7.31 -16.53
C LYS A 373 -15.02 7.56 -18.03
N ALA A 374 -14.62 8.75 -18.46
CA ALA A 374 -14.58 9.10 -19.87
C ALA A 374 -13.50 8.29 -20.62
N ALA A 375 -12.34 8.08 -19.98
CA ALA A 375 -11.26 7.27 -20.54
C ALA A 375 -11.66 5.80 -20.69
N LEU A 376 -12.26 5.18 -19.65
CA LEU A 376 -12.74 3.80 -19.70
C LEU A 376 -13.73 3.59 -20.85
N ALA A 377 -14.68 4.52 -21.04
CA ALA A 377 -15.64 4.48 -22.15
C ALA A 377 -14.95 4.66 -23.52
N ALA A 378 -14.05 5.64 -23.66
CA ALA A 378 -13.35 5.91 -24.91
C ALA A 378 -12.43 4.76 -25.35
N GLU A 379 -11.77 4.11 -24.39
CA GLU A 379 -10.90 2.95 -24.61
C GLU A 379 -11.66 1.62 -24.70
N LYS A 380 -13.01 1.66 -24.63
CA LYS A 380 -13.89 0.47 -24.65
C LYS A 380 -13.46 -0.56 -23.61
N ILE A 381 -13.23 -0.09 -22.39
CA ILE A 381 -12.98 -0.91 -21.20
C ILE A 381 -14.34 -1.07 -20.56
N THR A 382 -14.89 -2.28 -20.58
CA THR A 382 -16.18 -2.60 -19.97
C THR A 382 -15.97 -3.28 -18.63
N PRO A 383 -16.88 -3.10 -17.65
CA PRO A 383 -16.87 -3.87 -16.41
C PRO A 383 -17.01 -5.37 -16.63
#